data_AF-A0AAW8G2M7-F1
#
_entry.id   AF-A0AAW8G2M7-F1
#
_cell.length_a   1.000
_cell.length_b   1.000
_cell.length_c   1.000
_cell.angle_alpha   90.00
_cell.angle_beta   90.00
_cell.angle_gamma   90.00
#
_symmetry.space_group_name_H-M   'P 1'
#
loop_
_entity.id
_entity.type
_entity.pdbx_description
1 polymer ?
#
loop_
_entity_poly.entity_id
_entity_poly.type
_entity_poly.pdbx_seq_one_letter_code
_entity_poly.pdbx_strand_id
1 'polypeptide(L)'
;MQEAVPPIDYSKSNLAYTSASAGNFTLQNIKDGGTYTLSVRGTTSGTSAFTANWFTVKYVHNTATIADKETLYTFMVMGSTVYVHMISGF
;
A
#
# COMPACT_ATOMS: atom_id res chain seq x y z
N MET A 1 -12.89 20.08 5.78
CA MET A 1 -12.89 18.67 6.23
C MET A 1 -12.11 17.89 5.18
N GLN A 2 -10.99 17.25 5.54
CA GLN A 2 -10.22 16.45 4.58
C GLN A 2 -10.99 15.14 4.36
N GLU A 3 -11.46 14.90 3.13
CA GLU A 3 -12.08 13.63 2.73
C GLU A 3 -11.11 12.48 3.06
N ALA A 4 -11.59 11.46 3.75
CA ALA A 4 -10.78 10.29 4.06
C ALA A 4 -10.35 9.61 2.76
N VAL A 5 -9.07 9.22 2.66
CA VAL A 5 -8.58 8.47 1.50
C VAL A 5 -9.36 7.15 1.40
N PRO A 6 -10.03 6.85 0.26
CA PRO A 6 -10.77 5.61 0.10
C PRO A 6 -9.87 4.39 0.34
N PRO A 7 -10.41 3.30 0.90
CA PRO A 7 -9.65 2.06 1.04
C PRO A 7 -9.22 1.53 -0.33
N ILE A 8 -8.05 0.89 -0.36
CA ILE A 8 -7.54 0.19 -1.54
C ILE A 8 -8.22 -1.19 -1.61
N ASP A 9 -9.15 -1.34 -2.55
CA ASP A 9 -9.92 -2.57 -2.73
C ASP A 9 -9.28 -3.52 -3.77
N TYR A 10 -8.94 -4.74 -3.33
CA TYR A 10 -8.42 -5.81 -4.18
C TYR A 10 -9.45 -6.88 -4.56
N SER A 11 -10.75 -6.60 -4.44
CA SER A 11 -11.83 -7.56 -4.74
C SER A 11 -11.84 -8.02 -6.21
N LYS A 12 -11.35 -7.19 -7.14
CA LYS A 12 -11.38 -7.42 -8.59
C LYS A 12 -10.02 -7.69 -9.22
N SER A 13 -8.95 -7.25 -8.58
CA SER A 13 -7.60 -7.25 -9.13
C SER A 13 -6.60 -7.28 -7.99
N ASN A 14 -5.45 -7.93 -8.21
CA ASN A 14 -4.32 -7.86 -7.29
C ASN A 14 -3.46 -6.60 -7.49
N LEU A 15 -3.80 -5.77 -8.46
CA LEU A 15 -3.10 -4.55 -8.83
C LEU A 15 -4.01 -3.34 -8.64
N ALA A 16 -3.54 -2.33 -7.92
CA ALA A 16 -4.22 -1.07 -7.71
C ALA A 16 -3.25 0.11 -7.85
N TYR A 17 -3.78 1.33 -8.01
CA TYR A 17 -3.01 2.56 -7.94
C TYR A 17 -3.82 3.66 -7.24
N THR A 18 -3.13 4.65 -6.70
CA THR A 18 -3.74 5.85 -6.10
C THR A 18 -2.99 7.11 -6.52
N SER A 19 -3.73 8.21 -6.70
CA SER A 19 -3.19 9.55 -6.90
C SER A 19 -2.91 10.28 -5.58
N ALA A 20 -3.26 9.69 -4.44
CA ALA A 20 -2.90 10.22 -3.13
C ALA A 20 -1.38 10.15 -2.92
N SER A 21 -0.86 11.14 -2.17
CA SER A 21 0.54 11.12 -1.71
C SER A 21 0.74 10.09 -0.60
N ALA A 22 2.00 9.79 -0.28
CA ALA A 22 2.34 8.86 0.78
C ALA A 22 1.66 9.25 2.10
N GLY A 23 1.07 8.28 2.77
CA GLY A 23 0.27 8.49 3.97
C GLY A 23 -0.33 7.18 4.47
N ASN A 24 -1.41 7.28 5.25
CA ASN A 24 -2.10 6.11 5.78
C ASN A 24 -3.11 5.56 4.78
N PHE A 25 -3.00 4.28 4.45
CA PHE A 25 -3.89 3.56 3.55
C PHE A 25 -4.49 2.33 4.25
N THR A 26 -5.76 2.08 3.98
CA THR A 26 -6.43 0.85 4.42
C THR A 26 -6.54 -0.11 3.25
N LEU A 27 -6.08 -1.35 3.40
CA LEU A 27 -6.21 -2.41 2.41
C LEU A 27 -7.49 -3.22 2.68
N GLN A 28 -8.25 -3.52 1.63
CA GLN A 28 -9.47 -4.33 1.72
C GLN A 28 -9.44 -5.49 0.73
N ASN A 29 -10.16 -6.56 1.09
CA ASN A 29 -10.32 -7.76 0.27
C ASN A 29 -9.02 -8.49 -0.09
N ILE A 30 -7.96 -8.29 0.72
CA ILE A 30 -6.78 -9.14 0.70
C ILE A 30 -7.07 -10.49 1.35
N LYS A 31 -6.42 -11.54 0.87
CA LYS A 31 -6.63 -12.93 1.32
C LYS A 31 -5.30 -13.60 1.57
N ASP A 32 -5.31 -14.59 2.48
CA ASP A 32 -4.16 -15.47 2.72
C ASP A 32 -3.72 -16.16 1.42
N GLY A 33 -2.40 -16.28 1.24
CA GLY A 33 -1.75 -16.76 0.03
C GLY A 33 -1.73 -15.75 -1.13
N GLY A 34 -2.35 -14.58 -0.96
CA GLY A 34 -2.40 -13.53 -1.97
C GLY A 34 -1.14 -12.67 -2.02
N THR A 35 -0.77 -12.24 -3.21
CA THR A 35 0.22 -11.17 -3.44
C THR A 35 -0.46 -10.02 -4.17
N TYR A 36 -0.33 -8.82 -3.62
CA TYR A 36 -0.99 -7.61 -4.09
C TYR A 36 0.03 -6.49 -4.33
N THR A 37 -0.27 -5.58 -5.25
CA THR A 37 0.60 -4.43 -5.56
C THR A 37 -0.22 -3.14 -5.62
N LEU A 38 0.31 -2.09 -4.99
CA LEU A 38 -0.20 -0.72 -5.07
C LEU A 38 0.86 0.20 -5.67
N SER A 39 0.51 0.98 -6.69
CA SER A 39 1.29 2.15 -7.09
C SER A 39 0.76 3.41 -6.38
N VAL A 40 1.62 4.04 -5.57
CA VAL A 40 1.37 5.37 -4.98
C VAL A 40 1.99 6.41 -5.88
N ARG A 41 1.15 7.32 -6.43
CA ARG A 41 1.53 8.27 -7.49
C ARG A 41 1.37 9.74 -7.10
N GLY A 42 1.13 10.03 -5.83
CA GLY A 42 1.07 11.41 -5.37
C GLY A 42 2.44 12.10 -5.40
N THR A 43 2.43 13.43 -5.40
CA THR A 43 3.62 14.26 -5.61
C THR A 43 4.40 14.53 -4.34
N THR A 44 3.76 14.44 -3.16
CA THR A 44 4.41 14.71 -1.87
C THR A 44 5.13 13.48 -1.34
N SER A 45 6.41 13.64 -1.01
CA SER A 45 7.23 12.62 -0.35
C SER A 45 6.75 12.36 1.08
N GLY A 46 6.76 11.09 1.48
CA GLY A 46 6.46 10.65 2.84
C GLY A 46 6.58 9.14 2.97
N THR A 47 6.35 8.61 4.16
CA THR A 47 6.35 7.16 4.39
C THR A 47 4.91 6.66 4.43
N SER A 48 4.55 5.76 3.51
CA SER A 48 3.22 5.15 3.54
C SER A 48 3.10 4.15 4.69
N ALA A 49 1.94 4.14 5.34
CA ALA A 49 1.58 3.17 6.35
C ALA A 49 0.28 2.47 5.95
N PHE A 50 0.23 1.16 6.13
CA PHE A 50 -0.89 0.32 5.73
C PHE A 50 -1.54 -0.34 6.94
N THR A 51 -2.86 -0.42 6.90
CA THR A 51 -3.69 -1.20 7.82
C THR A 51 -4.56 -2.17 7.02
N ALA A 52 -4.87 -3.32 7.61
CA ALA A 52 -5.77 -4.30 7.03
C ALA A 52 -6.52 -5.02 8.15
N ASN A 53 -7.85 -5.10 8.05
CA ASN A 53 -8.66 -5.72 9.09
C ASN A 53 -8.31 -7.20 9.24
N TRP A 54 -8.13 -7.68 10.48
CA TRP A 54 -7.78 -9.06 10.83
C TRP A 54 -6.35 -9.50 10.44
N PHE A 55 -5.54 -8.58 9.93
CA PHE A 55 -4.15 -8.85 9.58
C PHE A 55 -3.17 -8.02 10.41
N THR A 56 -1.98 -8.57 10.64
CA THR A 56 -0.83 -7.85 11.19
C THR A 56 0.09 -7.44 10.04
N VAL A 57 0.30 -6.14 9.87
CA VAL A 57 1.19 -5.61 8.82
C VAL A 57 2.62 -5.52 9.36
N LYS A 58 3.57 -6.10 8.62
CA LYS A 58 5.01 -6.05 8.90
C LYS A 58 5.76 -5.49 7.71
N TYR A 59 6.73 -4.61 7.97
CA TYR A 59 7.53 -3.96 6.93
C TYR A 59 8.91 -4.62 6.88
N VAL A 60 9.28 -5.13 5.70
CA VAL A 60 10.64 -5.60 5.42
C VAL A 60 11.49 -4.44 4.92
N HIS A 61 10.93 -3.60 4.06
CA HIS A 61 11.57 -2.38 3.58
C HIS A 61 10.50 -1.31 3.29
N ASN A 62 10.52 -0.22 4.05
CA ASN A 62 9.60 0.91 3.88
C ASN A 62 10.33 2.20 4.23
N THR A 63 10.68 2.99 3.23
CA THR A 63 11.33 4.30 3.39
C THR A 63 10.44 5.38 2.80
N ALA A 64 10.89 6.63 2.82
CA ALA A 64 10.12 7.71 2.22
C ALA A 64 10.01 7.53 0.69
N THR A 65 8.84 7.78 0.13
CA THR A 65 8.64 7.90 -1.31
C THR A 65 9.44 9.08 -1.85
N ILE A 66 9.78 9.06 -3.14
CA ILE A 66 10.46 10.18 -3.79
C ILE A 66 9.39 11.13 -4.33
N ALA A 67 9.56 12.44 -4.10
CA ALA A 67 8.64 13.45 -4.61
C ALA A 67 8.53 13.35 -6.14
N ASP A 68 7.32 13.53 -6.67
CA ASP A 68 7.01 13.46 -8.10
C ASP A 68 7.40 12.14 -8.80
N LYS A 69 7.53 11.05 -8.03
CA LYS A 69 7.86 9.70 -8.52
C LYS A 69 6.87 8.66 -8.02
N GLU A 70 6.64 7.63 -8.82
CA GLU A 70 5.80 6.52 -8.37
C GLU A 70 6.56 5.61 -7.42
N THR A 71 5.85 5.11 -6.40
CA THR A 71 6.36 4.08 -5.49
C THR A 71 5.44 2.86 -5.54
N LEU A 72 6.02 1.71 -5.86
CA LEU A 72 5.32 0.43 -5.85
C LEU A 72 5.47 -0.22 -4.48
N TYR A 73 4.35 -0.58 -3.88
CA TYR A 73 4.27 -1.38 -2.67
C TYR A 73 3.78 -2.78 -3.02
N THR A 74 4.48 -3.80 -2.54
CA THR A 74 4.06 -5.19 -2.67
C THR A 74 3.68 -5.74 -1.30
N PHE A 75 2.49 -6.33 -1.23
CA PHE A 75 1.91 -6.95 -0.05
C PHE A 75 1.85 -8.46 -0.25
N MET A 76 2.61 -9.20 0.53
CA MET A 76 2.59 -10.66 0.53
C MET A 76 1.88 -11.15 1.78
N VAL A 77 0.72 -11.80 1.61
CA VAL A 77 -0.10 -12.27 2.72
C VAL A 77 0.22 -13.73 3.02
N MET A 78 0.69 -14.00 4.24
CA MET A 78 0.99 -15.35 4.73
C MET A 78 0.30 -15.55 6.09
N GLY A 79 -0.73 -16.40 6.11
CA GLY A 79 -1.65 -16.54 7.23
C GLY A 79 -2.34 -15.21 7.52
N SER A 80 -2.21 -14.72 8.75
CA SER A 80 -2.71 -13.41 9.19
C SER A 80 -1.65 -12.29 9.13
N THR A 81 -0.49 -12.53 8.53
CA THR A 81 0.59 -11.54 8.42
C THR A 81 0.72 -11.02 7.00
N VAL A 82 0.80 -9.70 6.84
CA VAL A 82 1.07 -9.03 5.57
C VAL A 82 2.49 -8.48 5.59
N TYR A 83 3.36 -9.02 4.75
CA TYR A 83 4.72 -8.53 4.56
C TYR A 83 4.73 -7.47 3.46
N VAL A 84 5.23 -6.28 3.80
CA VAL A 84 5.27 -5.13 2.91
C VAL A 84 6.72 -4.81 2.56
N HIS A 85 6.98 -4.66 1.27
CA HIS A 85 8.19 -4.03 0.77
C HIS A 85 7.83 -3.03 -0.33
N MET A 86 8.75 -2.10 -0.60
CA MET A 86 8.54 -1.08 -1.61
C MET A 86 9.73 -0.91 -2.54
N ILE A 87 9.46 -0.37 -3.72
CA ILE A 87 10.44 0.13 -4.69
C ILE A 87 9.96 1.51 -5.15
N SER A 88 10.80 2.52 -4.99
CA SER A 88 10.50 3.91 -5.37
C SER A 88 11.36 4.38 -6.54
N GLY A 89 10.90 5.41 -7.25
CA GLY A 89 11.73 6.16 -8.21
C GLY A 89 11.37 5.99 -9.68
N PHE A 90 10.21 5.41 -9.98
CA PHE A 90 9.68 5.35 -11.36
C PHE A 90 9.23 6.74 -11.83
#